data_AF-A0A382KZI9-F1
#
_entry.id   AF-A0A382KZI9-F1
#
_cell.length_a   1.000
_cell.length_b   1.000
_cell.length_c   1.000
_cell.angle_alpha   90.00
_cell.angle_beta   90.00
_cell.angle_gamma   90.00
#
_symmetry.space_group_name_H-M   'P 1'
#
loop_
_entity.id
_entity.type
_entity.pdbx_description
1 polymer ?
#
loop_
_entity_poly.entity_id
_entity_poly.type
_entity_poly.pdbx_seq_one_letter_code
_entity_poly.pdbx_strand_id
1 'polypeptide(L)'
;MFLGDIENLAGRPHGPTCTDVKAIAAAVHKTFGHLDPQCVLACAHCNAPAVWFNWPDARHLARSGPNGADLRLIQVVEDERVAERFDTVIIGSADGDFADTAAQLASAGVHVICALGKGRASKELQLAVREMVRLPIDWKPLDATVAAAACVVGEQRSA
;
A
#
# COMPACT_ATOMS: atom_id res chain seq x y z
N MET A 1 -8.23 -11.83 2.57
CA MET A 1 -7.34 -10.94 3.34
C MET A 1 -6.77 -9.85 2.44
N PHE A 2 -6.53 -8.64 2.95
CA PHE A 2 -5.81 -7.56 2.27
C PHE A 2 -4.49 -7.27 2.99
N LEU A 3 -3.38 -7.36 2.27
CA LEU A 3 -2.01 -7.07 2.72
C LEU A 3 -1.52 -5.83 1.98
N GLY A 4 -1.54 -4.66 2.62
CA GLY A 4 -1.27 -3.38 1.96
C GLY A 4 0.05 -2.75 2.36
N ASP A 5 0.94 -2.53 1.40
CA ASP A 5 2.07 -1.60 1.55
C ASP A 5 1.59 -0.20 1.17
N ILE A 6 1.49 0.69 2.16
CA ILE A 6 0.86 1.99 1.93
C ILE A 6 1.74 2.94 1.12
N GLU A 7 3.06 2.90 1.31
CA GLU A 7 4.03 3.66 0.53
C GLU A 7 3.96 3.28 -0.95
N ASN A 8 3.89 1.98 -1.23
CA ASN A 8 3.83 1.47 -2.60
C ASN A 8 2.50 1.83 -3.28
N LEU A 9 1.38 1.71 -2.56
CA LEU A 9 0.07 2.14 -3.06
C LEU A 9 0.04 3.65 -3.33
N ALA A 10 0.58 4.47 -2.43
CA ALA A 10 0.65 5.91 -2.59
C ALA A 10 1.60 6.34 -3.72
N GLY A 11 2.74 5.64 -3.87
CA GLY A 11 3.77 5.95 -4.87
C GLY A 11 4.30 7.38 -4.75
N ARG A 12 4.49 7.86 -3.52
CA ARG A 12 4.95 9.22 -3.20
C ARG A 12 6.44 9.20 -2.84
N PRO A 13 7.26 10.14 -3.33
CA PRO A 13 8.69 10.21 -2.99
C PRO A 13 9.00 10.39 -1.50
N HIS A 14 8.07 10.98 -0.75
CA HIS A 14 8.23 11.31 0.68
C HIS A 14 7.28 10.52 1.58
N GLY A 15 6.69 9.44 1.09
CA GLY A 15 5.67 8.68 1.79
C GLY A 15 4.25 9.24 1.65
N PRO A 16 3.24 8.50 2.13
CA PRO A 16 1.83 8.85 2.02
C PRO A 16 1.47 10.04 2.91
N THR A 17 0.59 10.91 2.40
CA THR A 17 -0.11 11.90 3.25
C THR A 17 -1.35 11.29 3.90
N CYS A 18 -1.92 11.95 4.92
CA CYS A 18 -3.20 11.55 5.50
C CYS A 18 -4.33 11.46 4.44
N THR A 19 -4.31 12.35 3.44
CA THR A 19 -5.27 12.34 2.33
C THR A 19 -5.05 11.14 1.41
N ASP A 20 -3.80 10.78 1.11
CA ASP A 20 -3.50 9.59 0.32
C ASP A 20 -4.04 8.33 1.02
N VAL A 21 -3.80 8.18 2.34
CA VAL A 21 -4.27 7.01 3.10
C VAL A 21 -5.79 6.90 3.05
N LYS A 22 -6.53 7.99 3.26
CA LYS A 22 -8.00 7.99 3.18
C LYS A 22 -8.50 7.61 1.78
N ALA A 23 -7.86 8.15 0.74
CA ALA A 23 -8.24 7.85 -0.63
C ALA A 23 -7.95 6.38 -1.00
N ILE A 24 -6.81 5.84 -0.55
CA ILE A 24 -6.46 4.42 -0.71
C ILE A 24 -7.48 3.54 0.02
N ALA A 25 -7.78 3.83 1.29
CA ALA A 25 -8.75 3.08 2.07
C ALA A 25 -10.12 3.06 1.39
N ALA A 26 -10.63 4.22 0.97
CA ALA A 26 -11.89 4.34 0.26
C ALA A 26 -11.91 3.53 -1.05
N ALA A 27 -10.81 3.54 -1.80
CA ALA A 27 -10.68 2.76 -3.03
C ALA A 27 -10.65 1.25 -2.75
N VAL A 28 -9.94 0.80 -1.72
CA VAL A 28 -9.91 -0.61 -1.30
C VAL A 28 -11.29 -1.07 -0.84
N HIS A 29 -11.99 -0.29 0.00
CA HIS A 29 -13.35 -0.63 0.43
C HIS A 29 -14.34 -0.64 -0.74
N LYS A 30 -14.23 0.31 -1.67
CA LYS A 30 -15.07 0.33 -2.87
C LYS A 30 -14.86 -0.89 -3.76
N THR A 31 -13.61 -1.30 -3.95
CA THR A 31 -13.27 -2.40 -4.86
C THR A 31 -13.50 -3.77 -4.22
N PHE A 32 -13.07 -3.96 -2.97
CA PHE A 32 -13.01 -5.26 -2.32
C PHE A 32 -13.93 -5.41 -1.10
N GLY A 33 -14.67 -4.36 -0.71
CA GLY A 33 -15.52 -4.40 0.49
C GLY A 33 -16.60 -5.49 0.47
N HIS A 34 -17.02 -5.94 -0.71
CA HIS A 34 -17.95 -7.06 -0.86
C HIS A 34 -17.36 -8.41 -0.41
N LEU A 35 -16.04 -8.51 -0.28
CA LEU A 35 -15.33 -9.68 0.26
C LEU A 35 -15.11 -9.59 1.78
N ASP A 36 -15.44 -8.45 2.41
CA ASP A 36 -15.16 -8.14 3.81
C ASP A 36 -13.74 -8.56 4.27
N PRO A 37 -12.66 -8.09 3.58
CA PRO A 37 -11.34 -8.61 3.82
C PRO A 37 -10.77 -8.11 5.16
N GLN A 38 -10.20 -9.03 5.95
CA GLN A 38 -9.29 -8.64 7.02
C GLN A 38 -8.13 -7.82 6.43
N CYS A 39 -7.95 -6.58 6.90
CA CYS A 39 -6.94 -5.67 6.40
C CYS A 39 -5.72 -5.63 7.33
N VAL A 40 -4.54 -5.86 6.78
CA VAL A 40 -3.23 -5.71 7.43
C VAL A 40 -2.41 -4.75 6.60
N LEU A 41 -1.97 -3.65 7.23
CA LEU A 41 -1.22 -2.60 6.56
C LEU A 41 0.20 -2.56 7.12
N ALA A 42 1.18 -2.43 6.24
CA ALA A 42 2.55 -2.16 6.64
C ALA A 42 3.02 -0.83 6.07
N CYS A 43 3.86 -0.15 6.85
CA CYS A 43 4.53 1.07 6.44
C CYS A 43 5.89 1.26 7.13
N ALA A 44 6.68 2.21 6.66
CA ALA A 44 7.81 2.75 7.38
C ALA A 44 7.36 3.43 8.67
N HIS A 45 8.17 3.37 9.73
CA HIS A 45 7.83 3.96 11.03
C HIS A 45 7.52 5.46 10.96
N CYS A 46 8.21 6.23 10.12
CA CYS A 46 7.95 7.66 9.94
C CYS A 46 6.56 7.97 9.37
N ASN A 47 5.94 7.02 8.67
CA ASN A 47 4.63 7.17 8.05
C ASN A 47 3.50 6.61 8.93
N ALA A 48 3.82 5.91 10.02
CA ALA A 48 2.84 5.28 10.91
C ALA A 48 1.73 6.24 11.40
N PRO A 49 2.02 7.49 11.83
CA PRO A 49 0.94 8.41 12.23
C PRO A 49 -0.05 8.72 11.11
N ALA A 50 0.44 8.89 9.87
CA ALA A 50 -0.42 9.15 8.72
C ALA A 50 -1.27 7.92 8.38
N VAL A 51 -0.70 6.71 8.49
CA VAL A 51 -1.42 5.47 8.19
C VAL A 51 -2.43 5.11 9.27
N TRP A 52 -2.00 5.01 10.53
CA TRP A 52 -2.79 4.42 11.61
C TRP A 52 -4.00 5.26 11.97
N PHE A 53 -3.84 6.60 12.02
CA PHE A 53 -4.95 7.51 12.36
C PHE A 53 -5.95 7.70 11.22
N ASN A 54 -5.62 7.28 10.00
CA ASN A 54 -6.48 7.48 8.82
C ASN A 54 -7.00 6.17 8.21
N TRP A 55 -6.64 5.02 8.78
CA TRP A 55 -7.25 3.72 8.51
C TRP A 55 -7.31 2.87 9.80
N PRO A 56 -8.12 3.28 10.78
CA PRO A 56 -8.08 2.73 12.14
C PRO A 56 -8.53 1.27 12.25
N ASP A 57 -9.42 0.82 11.37
CA ASP A 57 -10.01 -0.52 11.44
C ASP A 57 -9.09 -1.64 10.91
N ALA A 58 -7.94 -1.28 10.34
CA ALA A 58 -6.94 -2.24 9.89
C ALA A 58 -5.96 -2.61 11.02
N ARG A 59 -5.36 -3.80 10.92
CA ARG A 59 -4.19 -4.12 11.74
C ARG A 59 -2.96 -3.43 11.18
N HIS A 60 -2.24 -2.71 12.03
CA HIS A 60 -1.07 -1.96 11.61
C HIS A 60 0.25 -2.65 11.95
N LEU A 61 1.17 -2.60 11.00
CA LEU A 61 2.56 -3.02 11.13
C LEU A 61 3.45 -1.84 10.73
N ALA A 62 4.58 -1.69 11.39
CA ALA A 62 5.59 -0.74 10.97
C ALA A 62 6.99 -1.35 11.12
N ARG A 63 7.87 -1.01 10.19
CA ARG A 63 9.29 -1.40 10.24
C ARG A 63 10.14 -0.38 9.46
N SER A 64 11.29 -0.02 10.01
CA SER A 64 12.26 0.85 9.33
C SER A 64 13.06 0.07 8.29
N GLY A 65 13.62 0.81 7.34
CA GLY A 65 14.51 0.28 6.30
C GLY A 65 13.85 0.28 4.93
N PRO A 66 14.63 0.09 3.85
CA PRO A 66 14.14 0.20 2.47
C PRO A 66 12.93 -0.69 2.18
N ASN A 67 12.96 -1.95 2.67
CA ASN A 67 11.92 -2.95 2.41
C ASN A 67 11.22 -3.34 3.71
N GLY A 68 11.13 -2.41 4.67
CA GLY A 68 10.62 -2.69 6.01
C GLY A 68 9.17 -3.16 5.97
N ALA A 69 8.34 -2.49 5.19
CA ALA A 69 6.92 -2.81 5.04
C ALA A 69 6.72 -4.18 4.36
N ASP A 70 7.39 -4.42 3.24
CA ASP A 70 7.32 -5.69 2.50
C ASP A 70 7.64 -6.88 3.40
N LEU A 71 8.78 -6.83 4.10
CA LEU A 71 9.22 -7.91 4.98
C LEU A 71 8.22 -8.18 6.11
N ARG A 72 7.50 -7.17 6.60
CA ARG A 72 6.48 -7.38 7.64
C ARG A 72 5.23 -8.06 7.10
N LEU A 73 4.84 -7.75 5.86
CA LEU A 73 3.68 -8.39 5.22
C LEU A 73 4.00 -9.84 4.84
N ILE A 74 5.20 -10.10 4.33
CA ILE A 74 5.67 -11.47 4.03
C ILE A 74 5.72 -12.31 5.31
N GLN A 75 6.26 -11.76 6.41
CA GLN A 75 6.24 -12.42 7.72
C GLN A 75 4.83 -12.77 8.19
N VAL A 76 3.83 -11.91 7.95
CA VAL A 76 2.43 -12.24 8.25
C VAL A 76 1.94 -13.44 7.43
N VAL A 77 2.30 -13.51 6.14
CA VAL A 77 1.92 -14.65 5.30
C VAL A 77 2.46 -15.96 5.88
N GLU A 78 3.73 -15.97 6.27
CA GLU A 78 4.44 -17.13 6.82
C GLU A 78 3.98 -17.49 8.23
N ASP A 79 4.12 -16.57 9.19
CA ASP A 79 3.90 -16.83 10.62
C ASP A 79 2.45 -17.17 10.92
N GLU A 80 1.52 -16.60 10.16
CA GLU A 80 0.08 -16.79 10.39
C GLU A 80 -0.56 -17.85 9.49
N ARG A 81 0.27 -18.56 8.71
CA ARG A 81 -0.15 -19.65 7.82
C ARG A 81 -1.30 -19.20 6.91
N VAL A 82 -1.14 -18.04 6.28
CA VAL A 82 -2.22 -17.39 5.50
C VAL A 82 -2.76 -18.32 4.41
N ALA A 83 -1.89 -19.11 3.78
CA ALA A 83 -2.27 -20.08 2.75
C ALA A 83 -3.31 -21.12 3.21
N GLU A 84 -3.37 -21.42 4.51
CA GLU A 84 -4.28 -22.42 5.07
C GLU A 84 -5.59 -21.81 5.57
N ARG A 85 -5.65 -20.48 5.67
CA ARG A 85 -6.74 -19.75 6.36
C ARG A 85 -7.57 -18.91 5.43
N PHE A 86 -7.06 -18.59 4.24
CA PHE A 86 -7.70 -17.68 3.31
C PHE A 86 -7.71 -18.25 1.90
N ASP A 87 -8.88 -18.32 1.30
CA ASP A 87 -9.04 -18.70 -0.11
C ASP A 87 -8.63 -17.57 -1.06
N THR A 88 -8.68 -16.32 -0.58
CA THR A 88 -8.34 -15.12 -1.37
C THR A 88 -7.42 -14.17 -0.59
N VAL A 89 -6.33 -13.78 -1.22
CA VAL A 89 -5.37 -12.80 -0.71
C VAL A 89 -5.19 -11.68 -1.72
N ILE A 90 -5.36 -10.45 -1.26
CA ILE A 90 -5.14 -9.24 -2.04
C ILE A 90 -3.82 -8.60 -1.56
N ILE A 91 -2.86 -8.50 -2.46
CA ILE A 91 -1.57 -7.85 -2.23
C ILE A 91 -1.65 -6.42 -2.77
N GLY A 92 -1.73 -5.45 -1.87
CA GLY A 92 -1.68 -4.02 -2.17
C GLY A 92 -0.25 -3.54 -2.34
N SER A 93 0.44 -4.03 -3.37
CA SER A 93 1.78 -3.59 -3.78
C SER A 93 2.00 -3.96 -5.24
N ALA A 94 2.90 -3.22 -5.90
CA ALA A 94 3.37 -3.43 -7.25
C ALA A 94 4.81 -3.96 -7.30
N ASP A 95 5.45 -4.17 -6.14
CA ASP A 95 6.87 -4.53 -6.06
C ASP A 95 7.14 -6.02 -6.37
N GLY A 96 8.31 -6.30 -6.94
CA GLY A 96 8.79 -7.65 -7.23
C GLY A 96 9.07 -8.48 -5.99
N ASP A 97 9.35 -7.86 -4.84
CA ASP A 97 9.60 -8.55 -3.57
C ASP A 97 8.43 -9.45 -3.12
N PHE A 98 7.21 -9.16 -3.60
CA PHE A 98 6.04 -10.01 -3.35
C PHE A 98 5.87 -11.17 -4.32
N ALA A 99 6.64 -11.25 -5.41
CA ALA A 99 6.42 -12.23 -6.47
C ALA A 99 6.56 -13.68 -5.96
N ASP A 100 7.59 -13.97 -5.16
CA ASP A 100 7.78 -15.31 -4.59
C ASP A 100 6.66 -15.67 -3.61
N THR A 101 6.28 -14.72 -2.76
CA THR A 101 5.17 -14.91 -1.80
C THR A 101 3.84 -15.14 -2.52
N ALA A 102 3.58 -14.37 -3.58
CA ALA A 102 2.39 -14.53 -4.42
C ALA A 102 2.37 -15.90 -5.12
N ALA A 103 3.50 -16.33 -5.68
CA ALA A 103 3.63 -17.63 -6.33
C ALA A 103 3.41 -18.78 -5.36
N GLN A 104 3.96 -18.68 -4.13
CA GLN A 104 3.75 -19.68 -3.08
C GLN A 104 2.27 -19.78 -2.69
N LEU A 105 1.61 -18.64 -2.43
CA LEU A 105 0.17 -18.60 -2.15
C LEU A 105 -0.65 -19.22 -3.30
N ALA A 106 -0.37 -18.82 -4.53
CA ALA A 106 -1.06 -19.34 -5.71
C ALA A 106 -0.85 -20.87 -5.87
N SER A 107 0.36 -21.36 -5.62
CA SER A 107 0.67 -22.80 -5.66
C SER A 107 -0.06 -23.61 -4.59
N ALA A 108 -0.39 -22.98 -3.46
CA ALA A 108 -1.22 -23.55 -2.40
C ALA A 108 -2.73 -23.48 -2.71
N GLY A 109 -3.12 -22.96 -3.88
CA GLY A 109 -4.51 -22.84 -4.31
C GLY A 109 -5.21 -21.54 -3.91
N VAL A 110 -4.49 -20.60 -3.28
CA VAL A 110 -5.05 -19.30 -2.91
C VAL A 110 -5.24 -18.44 -4.16
N HIS A 111 -6.39 -17.79 -4.26
CA HIS A 111 -6.65 -16.79 -5.27
C HIS A 111 -5.93 -15.47 -4.93
N VAL A 112 -4.83 -15.20 -5.64
CA VAL A 112 -3.99 -14.01 -5.40
C VAL A 112 -4.36 -12.88 -6.37
N ILE A 113 -4.75 -11.74 -5.79
CA ILE A 113 -5.08 -10.50 -6.51
C ILE A 113 -4.00 -9.46 -6.18
N CYS A 114 -3.39 -8.85 -7.18
CA CYS A 114 -2.54 -7.67 -6.99
C CYS A 114 -3.38 -6.40 -7.13
N ALA A 115 -3.45 -5.61 -6.06
CA ALA A 115 -4.12 -4.31 -6.05
C ALA A 115 -3.09 -3.19 -6.29
N LEU A 116 -3.26 -2.46 -7.40
CA LEU A 116 -2.31 -1.44 -7.85
C LEU A 116 -2.77 -0.04 -7.44
N GLY A 117 -1.86 0.68 -6.79
CA GLY A 117 -1.97 2.12 -6.55
C GLY A 117 -1.38 2.94 -7.71
N LYS A 118 -0.56 3.94 -7.42
CA LYS A 118 0.00 4.84 -8.45
C LYS A 118 1.04 4.18 -9.38
N GLY A 119 1.72 3.13 -8.90
CA GLY A 119 2.78 2.43 -9.62
C GLY A 119 2.31 1.46 -10.71
N ARG A 120 3.27 0.74 -11.31
CA ARG A 120 3.06 -0.38 -12.24
C ARG A 120 3.72 -1.62 -11.66
N ALA A 121 3.05 -2.78 -11.75
CA ALA A 121 3.61 -4.04 -11.26
C ALA A 121 4.90 -4.41 -11.97
N SER A 122 5.85 -4.99 -11.23
CA SER A 122 6.99 -5.72 -11.79
C SER A 122 6.51 -6.87 -12.70
N LYS A 123 7.37 -7.33 -13.63
CA LYS A 123 6.99 -8.43 -14.54
C LYS A 123 6.82 -9.74 -13.78
N GLU A 124 7.66 -9.91 -12.77
CA GLU A 124 7.70 -11.05 -11.87
C GLU A 124 6.38 -11.18 -11.12
N LEU A 125 5.90 -10.08 -10.52
CA LEU A 125 4.61 -10.07 -9.84
C LEU A 125 3.44 -10.31 -10.80
N GLN A 126 3.49 -9.74 -12.01
CA GLN A 126 2.46 -9.97 -13.05
C GLN A 126 2.32 -11.45 -13.42
N LEU A 127 3.42 -12.21 -13.41
CA LEU A 127 3.41 -13.64 -13.70
C LEU A 127 2.96 -14.49 -12.50
N ALA A 128 3.18 -14.00 -11.28
CA ALA A 128 2.87 -14.72 -10.05
C ALA A 128 1.39 -14.59 -9.62
N VAL A 129 0.72 -13.49 -9.98
CA VAL A 129 -0.67 -13.23 -9.55
C VAL A 129 -1.69 -13.66 -10.60
N ARG A 130 -2.88 -14.04 -10.14
CA ARG A 130 -3.96 -14.47 -11.04
C ARG A 130 -4.75 -13.30 -11.60
N GLU A 131 -4.87 -12.23 -10.83
CA GLU A 131 -5.61 -11.04 -11.20
C GLU A 131 -4.85 -9.78 -10.78
N MET A 132 -4.99 -8.72 -11.57
CA MET A 132 -4.50 -7.38 -11.24
C MET A 132 -5.65 -6.39 -11.31
N VAL A 133 -5.81 -5.60 -10.25
CA VAL A 133 -6.87 -4.60 -10.14
C VAL A 133 -6.25 -3.25 -9.81
N ARG A 134 -6.43 -2.26 -10.69
CA ARG A 134 -6.06 -0.88 -10.39
C ARG A 134 -7.12 -0.26 -9.49
N LEU A 135 -6.69 0.19 -8.30
CA LEU A 135 -7.59 0.83 -7.35
C LEU A 135 -8.07 2.18 -7.90
N PRO A 136 -9.38 2.49 -7.81
CA PRO A 136 -9.94 3.77 -8.24
C PRO A 136 -9.66 4.87 -7.20
N ILE A 137 -8.38 5.14 -6.95
CA ILE A 137 -7.94 6.12 -5.94
C ILE A 137 -8.13 7.53 -6.46
N ASP A 138 -8.85 8.35 -5.68
CA ASP A 138 -9.03 9.77 -5.95
C ASP A 138 -7.77 10.54 -5.54
N TRP A 139 -6.84 10.68 -6.49
CA TRP A 139 -5.60 11.41 -6.28
C TRP A 139 -5.85 12.91 -6.26
N LYS A 140 -6.04 13.47 -5.07
CA LYS A 140 -5.97 14.92 -4.92
C LYS A 140 -4.53 15.40 -5.22
N PRO A 141 -4.37 16.51 -5.95
CA PRO A 141 -3.08 17.18 -6.03
C PRO A 141 -2.55 17.43 -4.61
N LEU A 142 -1.25 17.26 -4.41
CA LEU A 142 -0.62 17.85 -3.22
C LEU A 142 -0.82 19.35 -3.42
N ASP A 143 -1.68 19.98 -2.62
CA ASP A 143 -2.06 21.38 -2.82
C ASP A 143 -0.81 22.24 -3.04
N ALA A 144 -0.80 22.99 -4.15
CA ALA A 144 0.24 23.95 -4.52
C ALA A 144 0.42 25.09 -3.50
N THR A 145 -0.33 25.06 -2.40
CA THR A 145 -0.32 26.02 -1.30
C THR A 145 1.02 26.05 -0.55
N VAL A 146 1.83 24.98 -0.60
CA VAL A 146 3.19 24.99 -0.01
C VAL A 146 4.24 25.58 -0.96
N ALA A 147 4.01 25.51 -2.28
CA ALA A 147 4.94 26.07 -3.27
C ALA A 147 4.83 27.60 -3.40
N ALA A 148 3.63 28.16 -3.22
CA ALA A 148 3.42 29.61 -3.28
C ALA A 148 4.03 30.35 -2.06
N ALA A 149 4.04 29.73 -0.87
CA ALA A 149 4.62 30.34 0.33
C ALA A 149 6.16 30.45 0.28
N ALA A 150 6.84 29.53 -0.42
CA ALA A 150 8.28 29.57 -0.60
C ALA A 150 8.72 30.65 -1.60
N CYS A 151 7.86 31.01 -2.57
CA CYS A 151 8.20 32.01 -3.58
C CYS A 151 8.10 33.46 -3.07
N VAL A 152 7.24 33.73 -2.07
CA VAL A 152 7.02 35.09 -1.55
C VAL A 152 8.11 35.54 -0.56
N VAL A 153 8.83 34.61 0.09
CA VAL A 153 9.85 34.94 1.11
C VAL A 153 11.22 35.27 0.47
N GLY A 154 11.41 34.99 -0.83
CA GLY A 154 12.69 35.19 -1.53
C GLY A 154 12.96 36.61 -2.03
N GLU A 155 11.98 37.53 -2.03
CA GLU A 155 12.08 38.81 -2.76
C GLU A 155 12.21 40.06 -1.88
N GLN A 156 12.44 39.90 -0.56
CA GLN A 156 12.62 41.03 0.37
C GLN A 156 13.94 41.02 1.13
N ARG A 157 15.06 40.76 0.44
CA ARG A 157 16.41 41.06 0.96
C ARG A 157 17.30 41.69 -0.11
N SER A 158 16.97 42.93 -0.48
CA SER A 158 17.92 43.89 -1.05
C SER A 158 17.55 45.29 -0.56
N ALA A 159 18.26 45.74 0.46
CA ALA A 159 18.52 47.15 0.77
C ALA A 159 19.88 47.21 1.48
#